data_AF-A0A8T4TRS3-F1
#
_entry.id   AF-A0A8T4TRS3-F1
#
_cell.length_a   1.000
_cell.length_b   1.000
_cell.length_c   1.000
_cell.angle_alpha   90.00
_cell.angle_beta   90.00
_cell.angle_gamma   90.00
#
_symmetry.space_group_name_H-M   'P 1'
#
loop_
_entity.id
_entity.type
_entity.pdbx_description
1 polymer ?
#
loop_
_entity_poly.entity_id
_entity_poly.type
_entity_poly.pdbx_seq_one_letter_code
_entity_poly.pdbx_strand_id
1 'polypeptide(L)'
;MSLLKKILFGALAALFFIPERSSAEQTQGLEIEKVHLTSCVNNGPCTTGNKDVKLEDRVDLNAVVKAKVGGKNVYFSESNKLVIGGKKIDPSSIRKWGNGDISIKWYKIEPESNTYSNLWGNNFIWNTPSYHETLINSGNNFNVVADAHPSKSELDVNNGLGTMRYKLEVTHNKKKFSTSGINYVDVEGITKEVHRISFRKDDSFLGWITAAFNWPYIYGSAGKGKDHQSERYIGADCADLLTWASRKTGSNIPYSNARGLMENTKILIKDNDVENIDGVFYSKGVPISFGKNIQPGDLLFVPGHVVAIYEDKSDVNGIYKGKPNGILDESDLIIHTLANPPNIEPIFSIDRFNIGRLE
;
A
#
# COMPACT_ATOMS: atom_id res chain seq x y z
N MET A 1 -56.69 -23.91 -63.47
CA MET A 1 -55.33 -23.56 -63.01
C MET A 1 -55.41 -22.25 -62.21
N SER A 2 -55.13 -22.34 -60.90
CA SER A 2 -54.77 -21.28 -59.92
C SER A 2 -55.66 -20.02 -59.88
N LEU A 3 -56.57 -19.79 -58.94
CA LEU A 3 -56.52 -19.98 -57.48
C LEU A 3 -55.37 -19.21 -56.80
N LEU A 4 -55.75 -18.32 -55.87
CA LEU A 4 -55.02 -17.92 -54.66
C LEU A 4 -53.69 -17.13 -54.79
N LYS A 5 -53.73 -15.85 -54.41
CA LYS A 5 -52.93 -15.21 -53.32
C LYS A 5 -52.61 -13.76 -53.67
N LYS A 6 -53.28 -12.83 -52.99
CA LYS A 6 -52.72 -11.55 -52.53
C LYS A 6 -53.65 -11.00 -51.44
N ILE A 7 -53.56 -11.65 -50.28
CA ILE A 7 -54.12 -11.21 -49.00
C ILE A 7 -52.94 -11.11 -48.03
N LEU A 8 -52.90 -10.00 -47.29
CA LEU A 8 -52.13 -9.70 -46.07
C LEU A 8 -50.59 -9.68 -46.15
N PHE A 9 -50.00 -8.54 -45.80
CA PHE A 9 -49.20 -8.40 -44.56
C PHE A 9 -49.00 -6.91 -44.26
N GLY A 10 -50.01 -6.30 -43.63
CA GLY A 10 -49.82 -5.08 -42.84
C GLY A 10 -49.27 -5.50 -41.48
N ALA A 11 -47.95 -5.52 -41.34
CA ALA A 11 -47.31 -5.72 -40.05
C ALA A 11 -47.41 -4.41 -39.26
N LEU A 12 -48.42 -4.35 -38.39
CA LEU A 12 -48.50 -3.40 -37.28
C LEU A 12 -47.25 -3.63 -36.41
N ALA A 13 -46.21 -2.82 -36.59
CA ALA A 13 -45.13 -2.72 -35.62
C ALA A 13 -45.69 -2.01 -34.39
N ALA A 14 -46.33 -2.77 -33.52
CA ALA A 14 -46.55 -2.36 -32.14
C ALA A 14 -45.18 -2.23 -31.49
N LEU A 15 -44.61 -1.03 -31.58
CA LEU A 15 -43.55 -0.56 -30.69
C LEU A 15 -44.10 -0.71 -29.27
N PHE A 16 -43.80 -1.84 -28.65
CA PHE A 16 -43.88 -1.99 -27.21
C PHE A 16 -42.85 -1.01 -26.62
N PHE A 17 -43.27 0.23 -26.43
CA PHE A 17 -42.70 1.11 -25.43
C PHE A 17 -42.91 0.40 -24.09
N ILE A 18 -41.94 -0.43 -23.70
CA ILE A 18 -41.80 -0.80 -22.30
C ILE A 18 -41.41 0.51 -21.63
N PRO A 19 -42.26 1.10 -20.77
CA PRO A 19 -41.88 2.30 -20.07
C PRO A 19 -40.63 1.96 -19.27
N GLU A 20 -39.55 2.72 -19.47
CA GLU A 20 -38.42 2.73 -18.55
C GLU A 20 -39.01 3.02 -17.18
N ARG A 21 -39.20 1.98 -16.37
CA ARG A 21 -39.53 2.16 -14.96
C ARG A 21 -38.46 3.08 -14.40
N SER A 22 -38.91 4.23 -13.89
CA SER A 22 -38.03 5.25 -13.36
C SER A 22 -37.01 4.60 -12.41
N SER A 23 -35.75 5.04 -12.48
CA SER A 23 -34.66 4.52 -11.65
C SER A 23 -34.96 4.59 -10.14
N ALA A 24 -35.94 5.42 -9.74
CA ALA A 24 -36.43 5.56 -8.38
C ALA A 24 -37.30 4.39 -7.88
N GLU A 25 -38.05 3.71 -8.75
CA GLU A 25 -38.86 2.54 -8.34
C GLU A 25 -38.03 1.26 -8.21
N GLN A 26 -36.83 1.22 -8.79
CA GLN A 26 -36.01 0.00 -8.80
C GLN A 26 -35.29 -0.30 -7.48
N THR A 27 -35.19 0.67 -6.55
CA THR A 27 -34.41 0.53 -5.31
C THR A 27 -35.26 0.15 -4.09
N GLN A 28 -36.57 0.41 -4.11
CA GLN A 28 -37.47 0.00 -3.04
C GLN A 28 -37.68 -1.52 -3.07
N GLY A 29 -37.33 -2.18 -1.96
CA GLY A 29 -37.42 -3.64 -1.85
C GLY A 29 -36.18 -4.40 -2.35
N LEU A 30 -35.06 -3.71 -2.62
CA LEU A 30 -33.79 -4.35 -2.93
C LEU A 30 -33.30 -5.22 -1.75
N GLU A 31 -33.05 -6.50 -2.03
CA GLU A 31 -32.34 -7.38 -1.11
C GLU A 31 -30.84 -7.30 -1.42
N ILE A 32 -30.12 -6.51 -0.62
CA ILE A 32 -28.64 -6.49 -0.65
C ILE A 32 -28.13 -7.80 -0.07
N GLU A 33 -27.30 -8.50 -0.84
CA GLU A 33 -26.65 -9.75 -0.42
C GLU A 33 -25.27 -9.49 0.18
N LYS A 34 -24.50 -8.60 -0.44
CA LYS A 34 -23.09 -8.37 -0.09
C LYS A 34 -22.60 -7.02 -0.58
N VAL A 35 -21.60 -6.49 0.12
CA VAL A 35 -20.83 -5.33 -0.34
C VAL A 35 -19.39 -5.72 -0.61
N HIS A 36 -18.81 -5.08 -1.62
CA HIS A 36 -17.40 -5.24 -1.97
C HIS A 36 -16.77 -3.86 -2.04
N LEU A 37 -15.52 -3.78 -1.57
CA LEU A 37 -14.63 -2.67 -1.82
C LEU A 37 -13.72 -3.10 -2.97
N THR A 38 -13.71 -2.30 -4.02
CA THR A 38 -12.83 -2.49 -5.18
C THR A 38 -11.99 -1.24 -5.37
N SER A 39 -10.85 -1.37 -6.04
CA SER A 39 -10.05 -0.21 -6.46
C SER A 39 -9.68 -0.31 -7.93
N CYS A 40 -9.70 0.83 -8.61
CA CYS A 40 -9.31 0.99 -10.00
C CYS A 40 -8.02 1.80 -10.03
N VAL A 41 -7.03 1.36 -10.80
CA VAL A 41 -5.80 2.16 -11.04
C VAL A 41 -5.98 2.85 -12.37
N ASN A 42 -5.88 4.17 -12.37
CA ASN A 42 -6.14 5.01 -13.52
C ASN A 42 -7.50 4.63 -14.14
N ASN A 43 -7.55 4.42 -15.46
CA ASN A 43 -8.77 4.02 -16.18
C ASN A 43 -8.94 2.48 -16.33
N GLY A 44 -8.21 1.72 -15.50
CA GLY A 44 -8.21 0.26 -15.49
C GLY A 44 -9.45 -0.37 -14.85
N PRO A 45 -9.57 -1.71 -14.88
CA PRO A 45 -10.65 -2.42 -14.19
C PRO A 45 -10.53 -2.30 -12.67
N CYS A 46 -11.67 -2.23 -12.01
CA CYS A 46 -11.75 -2.17 -10.55
C CYS A 46 -11.80 -3.58 -9.97
N THR A 47 -10.88 -3.88 -9.07
CA THR A 47 -10.66 -5.24 -8.55
C THR A 47 -10.77 -5.28 -7.03
N THR A 48 -11.18 -6.41 -6.45
CA THR A 48 -11.16 -6.62 -4.99
C THR A 48 -9.75 -6.88 -4.41
N GLY A 49 -8.76 -7.14 -5.27
CA GLY A 49 -7.38 -7.43 -4.84
C GLY A 49 -6.63 -6.20 -4.38
N ASN A 50 -5.69 -6.41 -3.46
CA ASN A 50 -4.72 -5.42 -3.01
C ASN A 50 -3.86 -4.93 -4.19
N LYS A 51 -3.31 -3.72 -4.07
CA LYS A 51 -2.53 -3.09 -5.13
C LYS A 51 -1.23 -2.51 -4.62
N ASP A 52 -0.21 -2.58 -5.46
CA ASP A 52 1.02 -1.81 -5.35
C ASP A 52 1.04 -0.86 -6.55
N VAL A 53 1.03 0.44 -6.31
CA VAL A 53 0.94 1.50 -7.34
C VAL A 53 2.05 2.52 -7.17
N LYS A 54 2.34 3.31 -8.21
CA LYS A 54 3.27 4.44 -8.07
C LYS A 54 2.53 5.65 -7.51
N LEU A 55 3.25 6.62 -6.96
CA LEU A 55 2.65 7.82 -6.38
C LEU A 55 1.86 8.63 -7.42
N GLU A 56 2.31 8.65 -8.68
CA GLU A 56 1.62 9.32 -9.79
C GLU A 56 0.36 8.59 -10.27
N ASP A 57 0.16 7.33 -9.89
CA ASP A 57 -1.04 6.59 -10.25
C ASP A 57 -2.24 7.11 -9.45
N ARG A 58 -3.33 7.40 -10.15
CA ARG A 58 -4.61 7.67 -9.49
C ARG A 58 -5.28 6.37 -9.11
N VAL A 59 -5.69 6.23 -7.86
CA VAL A 59 -6.47 5.06 -7.40
C VAL A 59 -7.83 5.51 -6.88
N ASP A 60 -8.91 5.06 -7.53
CA ASP A 60 -10.27 5.30 -7.07
C ASP A 60 -10.80 4.05 -6.35
N LEU A 61 -11.13 4.17 -5.06
CA LEU A 61 -11.88 3.16 -4.32
C LEU A 61 -13.35 3.25 -4.74
N ASN A 62 -13.98 2.09 -4.96
CA ASN A 62 -15.32 1.96 -5.47
C ASN A 62 -16.12 0.97 -4.61
N ALA A 63 -17.25 1.46 -4.10
CA ALA A 63 -18.25 0.65 -3.46
C ALA A 63 -18.99 -0.15 -4.53
N VAL A 64 -19.16 -1.44 -4.27
CA VAL A 64 -19.98 -2.31 -5.09
C VAL A 64 -21.01 -2.98 -4.19
N VAL A 65 -22.28 -2.66 -4.41
CA VAL A 65 -23.40 -3.29 -3.70
C VAL A 65 -23.97 -4.39 -4.59
N LYS A 66 -23.85 -5.64 -4.16
CA LYS A 66 -24.45 -6.79 -4.84
C LYS A 66 -25.85 -7.04 -4.26
N ALA A 67 -26.86 -7.08 -5.11
CA ALA A 67 -28.25 -7.32 -4.73
C ALA A 67 -28.96 -8.25 -5.72
N LYS A 68 -30.17 -8.68 -5.37
CA LYS A 68 -31.07 -9.40 -6.26
C LYS A 68 -32.20 -8.51 -6.77
N VAL A 69 -32.43 -8.51 -8.08
CA VAL A 69 -33.58 -7.87 -8.73
C VAL A 69 -34.24 -8.87 -9.65
N GLY A 70 -35.49 -9.24 -9.37
CA GLY A 70 -36.22 -10.25 -10.15
C GLY A 70 -35.48 -11.60 -10.20
N GLY A 71 -34.84 -12.00 -9.11
CA GLY A 71 -34.05 -13.24 -9.00
C GLY A 71 -32.67 -13.21 -9.66
N LYS A 72 -32.29 -12.12 -10.35
CA LYS A 72 -30.98 -11.95 -10.99
C LYS A 72 -30.05 -11.10 -10.14
N ASN A 73 -28.77 -11.43 -10.15
CA ASN A 73 -27.75 -10.59 -9.51
C ASN A 73 -27.61 -9.27 -10.27
N VAL A 74 -27.63 -8.17 -9.52
CA VAL A 74 -27.35 -6.82 -10.00
C VAL A 74 -26.28 -6.21 -9.10
N TYR A 75 -25.36 -5.47 -9.71
CA TYR A 75 -24.26 -4.80 -9.02
C TYR A 75 -24.43 -3.29 -9.15
N PHE A 76 -24.48 -2.59 -8.03
CA PHE A 76 -24.50 -1.13 -8.03
C PHE A 76 -23.09 -0.58 -7.79
N SER A 77 -22.56 0.18 -8.73
CA SER A 77 -21.21 0.76 -8.66
C SER A 77 -21.05 1.93 -9.61
N GLU A 78 -20.10 2.83 -9.30
CA GLU A 78 -19.72 3.88 -10.23
C GLU A 78 -18.89 3.37 -11.42
N SER A 79 -18.21 2.23 -11.28
CA SER A 79 -17.44 1.63 -12.37
C SER A 79 -18.25 0.61 -13.16
N ASN A 80 -18.11 0.64 -14.50
CA ASN A 80 -18.64 -0.37 -15.41
C ASN A 80 -17.64 -1.49 -15.76
N LYS A 81 -16.44 -1.48 -15.18
CA LYS A 81 -15.37 -2.47 -15.40
C LYS A 81 -15.02 -3.14 -14.06
N LEU A 82 -15.81 -4.11 -13.64
CA LEU A 82 -15.61 -4.79 -12.35
C LEU A 82 -15.01 -6.19 -12.51
N VAL A 83 -14.08 -6.53 -11.62
CA VAL A 83 -13.56 -7.89 -11.43
C VAL A 83 -13.64 -8.24 -9.94
N ILE A 84 -14.53 -9.15 -9.58
CA ILE A 84 -14.79 -9.52 -8.18
C ILE A 84 -14.41 -10.99 -7.98
N GLY A 85 -13.49 -11.26 -7.05
CA GLY A 85 -13.00 -12.62 -6.82
C GLY A 85 -12.39 -13.25 -8.07
N GLY A 86 -11.68 -12.45 -8.88
CA GLY A 86 -11.07 -12.88 -10.14
C GLY A 86 -12.04 -13.05 -11.32
N LYS A 87 -13.34 -12.83 -11.13
CA LYS A 87 -14.36 -12.95 -12.19
C LYS A 87 -14.77 -11.59 -12.71
N LYS A 88 -14.67 -11.39 -14.02
CA LYS A 88 -15.20 -10.20 -14.71
C LYS A 88 -16.73 -10.20 -14.59
N ILE A 89 -17.29 -9.08 -14.16
CA ILE A 89 -18.73 -8.89 -14.08
C ILE A 89 -19.25 -8.39 -15.42
N ASP A 90 -20.37 -8.93 -15.89
CA ASP A 90 -21.03 -8.49 -17.11
C ASP A 90 -21.51 -7.04 -16.95
N PRO A 91 -21.08 -6.09 -17.80
CA PRO A 91 -21.50 -4.70 -17.73
C PRO A 91 -23.02 -4.49 -17.74
N SER A 92 -23.79 -5.39 -18.37
CA SER A 92 -25.26 -5.32 -18.39
C SER A 92 -25.91 -5.60 -17.01
N SER A 93 -25.17 -6.22 -16.10
CA SER A 93 -25.58 -6.46 -14.72
C SER A 93 -25.17 -5.35 -13.76
N ILE A 94 -24.40 -4.36 -14.24
CA ILE A 94 -23.92 -3.22 -13.45
C ILE A 94 -24.85 -2.03 -13.66
N ARG A 95 -25.26 -1.38 -12.57
CA ARG A 95 -26.13 -0.20 -12.59
C ARG A 95 -25.56 0.88 -11.67
N LYS A 96 -25.93 2.14 -11.93
CA LYS A 96 -25.76 3.21 -10.93
C LYS A 96 -26.83 3.06 -9.86
N TRP A 97 -26.50 3.43 -8.63
CA TRP A 97 -27.51 3.50 -7.58
C TRP A 97 -28.51 4.62 -7.92
N GLY A 98 -29.80 4.29 -7.92
CA GLY A 98 -30.87 5.25 -8.20
C GLY A 98 -31.23 6.10 -6.99
N ASN A 99 -32.43 6.70 -7.00
CA ASN A 99 -32.96 7.37 -5.82
C ASN A 99 -33.29 6.32 -4.75
N GLY A 100 -32.76 6.46 -3.54
CA GLY A 100 -33.03 5.54 -2.43
C GLY A 100 -32.14 5.82 -1.23
N ASP A 101 -32.63 5.51 -0.03
CA ASP A 101 -31.88 5.73 1.21
C ASP A 101 -30.70 4.76 1.31
N ILE A 102 -29.50 5.26 1.05
CA ILE A 102 -28.25 4.54 1.25
C ILE A 102 -27.26 5.44 1.97
N SER A 103 -26.64 4.90 3.01
CA SER A 103 -25.51 5.54 3.68
C SER A 103 -24.27 4.69 3.49
N ILE A 104 -23.23 5.29 2.94
CA ILE A 104 -21.92 4.71 2.71
C ILE A 104 -20.94 5.42 3.63
N LYS A 105 -20.12 4.64 4.35
CA LYS A 105 -19.02 5.11 5.17
C LYS A 105 -17.73 4.45 4.73
N TRP A 106 -16.70 5.27 4.57
CA TRP A 106 -15.37 4.87 4.16
C TRP A 106 -14.41 5.07 5.32
N TYR A 107 -13.59 4.07 5.60
CA TYR A 107 -12.63 4.12 6.70
C TYR A 107 -11.22 3.81 6.20
N LYS A 108 -10.24 4.52 6.74
CA LYS A 108 -8.84 4.10 6.79
C LYS A 108 -8.65 3.14 7.97
N ILE A 109 -7.73 2.19 7.82
CA ILE A 109 -7.35 1.24 8.86
C ILE A 109 -5.85 1.37 9.11
N GLU A 110 -5.51 1.74 10.33
CA GLU A 110 -4.16 2.15 10.72
C GLU A 110 -3.74 1.43 12.00
N PRO A 111 -2.44 1.12 12.17
CA PRO A 111 -1.91 0.60 13.43
C PRO A 111 -2.24 1.55 14.60
N GLU A 112 -2.50 1.00 15.78
CA GLU A 112 -2.69 1.82 17.00
C GLU A 112 -1.36 2.37 17.54
N SER A 113 -0.25 1.67 17.31
CA SER A 113 1.09 2.05 17.72
C SER A 113 2.03 2.09 16.52
N ASN A 114 3.04 2.94 16.62
CA ASN A 114 4.12 3.04 15.64
C ASN A 114 5.26 2.04 15.88
N THR A 115 5.23 1.35 17.03
CA THR A 115 6.28 0.43 17.45
C THR A 115 5.70 -0.78 18.16
N TYR A 116 6.22 -1.96 17.83
CA TYR A 116 5.94 -3.25 18.47
C TYR A 116 7.25 -4.01 18.65
N SER A 117 7.22 -5.05 19.48
CA SER A 117 8.35 -5.95 19.67
C SER A 117 7.86 -7.38 19.77
N ASN A 118 8.42 -8.26 18.94
CA ASN A 118 8.24 -9.70 19.06
C ASN A 118 9.23 -10.34 20.07
N LEU A 119 10.01 -9.51 20.77
CA LEU A 119 10.99 -9.96 21.75
C LEU A 119 10.67 -9.33 23.12
N TRP A 120 10.68 -10.17 24.15
CA TRP A 120 10.62 -9.76 25.55
C TRP A 120 11.79 -10.38 26.30
N GLY A 121 12.82 -9.56 26.56
CA GLY A 121 14.12 -10.07 27.01
C GLY A 121 14.74 -10.97 25.94
N ASN A 122 15.05 -12.22 26.30
CA ASN A 122 15.61 -13.22 25.39
C ASN A 122 14.55 -14.15 24.75
N ASN A 123 13.27 -13.93 25.03
CA ASN A 123 12.19 -14.81 24.57
C ASN A 123 11.45 -14.19 23.40
N PHE A 124 11.13 -15.03 22.41
CA PHE A 124 10.23 -14.67 21.34
C PHE A 124 8.77 -14.72 21.83
N ILE A 125 8.05 -13.62 21.63
CA ILE A 125 6.62 -13.50 21.89
C ILE A 125 6.02 -12.83 20.68
N TRP A 126 5.15 -13.52 19.96
CA TRP A 126 4.50 -12.92 18.80
C TRP A 126 3.60 -11.77 19.24
N ASN A 127 3.91 -10.55 18.80
CA ASN A 127 3.17 -9.34 19.13
C ASN A 127 2.40 -8.88 17.89
N THR A 128 1.13 -9.27 17.86
CA THR A 128 0.20 -8.93 16.78
C THR A 128 -0.22 -7.46 16.90
N PRO A 129 0.06 -6.60 15.90
CA PRO A 129 -0.37 -5.21 15.97
C PRO A 129 -1.89 -5.06 16.08
N SER A 130 -2.35 -4.15 16.94
CA SER A 130 -3.73 -3.68 16.98
C SER A 130 -3.98 -2.57 15.97
N TYR A 131 -5.23 -2.40 15.53
CA TYR A 131 -5.62 -1.43 14.50
C TYR A 131 -6.87 -0.66 14.90
N HIS A 132 -6.98 0.58 14.42
CA HIS A 132 -8.17 1.40 14.56
C HIS A 132 -8.75 1.80 13.19
N GLU A 133 -10.02 2.20 13.18
CA GLU A 133 -10.72 2.69 11.99
C GLU A 133 -10.93 4.19 12.09
N THR A 134 -10.52 4.93 11.05
CA THR A 134 -10.76 6.38 10.94
C THR A 134 -11.71 6.67 9.80
N LEU A 135 -12.84 7.30 10.09
CA LEU A 135 -13.83 7.69 9.08
C LEU A 135 -13.25 8.80 8.18
N ILE A 136 -13.15 8.55 6.88
CA ILE A 136 -12.64 9.51 5.89
C ILE A 136 -13.72 10.11 4.99
N ASN A 137 -14.85 9.42 4.83
CA ASN A 137 -15.97 9.93 4.06
C ASN A 137 -17.27 9.27 4.52
N SER A 138 -18.37 10.03 4.49
CA SER A 138 -19.70 9.50 4.74
C SER A 138 -20.74 10.20 3.85
N GLY A 139 -21.82 9.52 3.52
CA GLY A 139 -22.89 10.05 2.68
C GLY A 139 -23.40 9.00 1.71
N ASN A 140 -23.59 9.35 0.44
CA ASN A 140 -23.97 8.45 -0.64
C ASN A 140 -22.87 8.32 -1.70
N ASN A 141 -21.62 8.68 -1.36
CA ASN A 141 -20.48 8.62 -2.28
C ASN A 141 -20.07 7.16 -2.51
N PHE A 142 -20.32 6.65 -3.71
CA PHE A 142 -19.92 5.32 -4.12
C PHE A 142 -18.43 5.22 -4.49
N ASN A 143 -17.72 6.35 -4.56
CA ASN A 143 -16.29 6.37 -4.81
C ASN A 143 -15.58 7.41 -3.94
N VAL A 144 -14.33 7.10 -3.58
CA VAL A 144 -13.37 8.03 -2.95
C VAL A 144 -11.99 7.78 -3.56
N VAL A 145 -11.14 8.80 -3.59
CA VAL A 145 -9.74 8.63 -4.01
C VAL A 145 -8.98 7.97 -2.87
N ALA A 146 -8.19 6.94 -3.19
CA ALA A 146 -7.29 6.31 -2.23
C ALA A 146 -6.01 7.15 -2.09
N ASP A 147 -5.52 7.27 -0.87
CA ASP A 147 -4.25 7.88 -0.53
C ASP A 147 -3.63 7.21 0.71
N ALA A 148 -2.31 7.28 0.87
CA ALA A 148 -1.62 6.80 2.07
C ALA A 148 -1.19 7.91 3.02
N HIS A 149 -1.90 9.04 3.07
CA HIS A 149 -1.72 10.01 4.15
C HIS A 149 -2.30 9.41 5.45
N PRO A 150 -1.54 9.33 6.54
CA PRO A 150 -2.08 8.96 7.84
C PRO A 150 -3.24 9.87 8.26
N SER A 151 -4.20 9.36 9.02
CA SER A 151 -5.32 10.19 9.50
C SER A 151 -4.89 11.24 10.52
N LYS A 152 -3.73 11.04 11.15
CA LYS A 152 -3.08 12.01 12.02
C LYS A 152 -2.10 12.84 11.19
N SER A 153 -2.39 14.13 11.01
CA SER A 153 -1.60 15.03 10.14
C SER A 153 -0.14 15.16 10.54
N GLU A 154 0.18 15.02 11.83
CA GLU A 154 1.55 15.06 12.34
C GLU A 154 2.41 13.86 11.91
N LEU A 155 1.78 12.76 11.48
CA LEU A 155 2.46 11.60 10.91
C LEU A 155 2.56 11.68 9.39
N ASP A 156 1.86 12.64 8.76
CA ASP A 156 1.81 12.81 7.31
C ASP A 156 2.98 13.64 6.80
N VAL A 157 4.16 13.03 6.85
CA VAL A 157 5.43 13.67 6.44
C VAL A 157 5.98 13.11 5.13
N ASN A 158 5.32 12.08 4.57
CA ASN A 158 5.81 11.31 3.43
C ASN A 158 5.03 11.58 2.13
N ASN A 159 4.19 12.63 2.11
CA ASN A 159 3.48 13.11 0.92
C ASN A 159 2.71 12.00 0.18
N GLY A 160 1.97 11.17 0.92
CA GLY A 160 1.11 10.14 0.37
C GLY A 160 1.82 8.85 -0.07
N LEU A 161 3.15 8.76 0.08
CA LEU A 161 3.88 7.49 -0.02
C LEU A 161 3.60 6.62 1.21
N GLY A 162 3.53 5.31 1.00
CA GLY A 162 3.30 4.36 2.08
C GLY A 162 2.20 3.35 1.79
N THR A 163 1.75 2.66 2.83
CA THR A 163 0.68 1.67 2.73
C THR A 163 -0.53 2.09 3.54
N MET A 164 -1.71 1.96 2.95
CA MET A 164 -2.98 2.20 3.62
C MET A 164 -3.97 1.06 3.37
N ARG A 165 -4.78 0.78 4.39
CA ARG A 165 -5.87 -0.20 4.32
C ARG A 165 -7.20 0.50 4.45
N TYR A 166 -8.22 -0.07 3.82
CA TYR A 166 -9.55 0.53 3.76
C TYR A 166 -10.66 -0.45 4.09
N LYS A 167 -11.72 0.10 4.65
CA LYS A 167 -12.99 -0.59 4.86
C LYS A 167 -14.13 0.26 4.33
N LEU A 168 -15.14 -0.44 3.83
CA LEU A 168 -16.40 0.11 3.37
C LEU A 168 -17.52 -0.44 4.24
N GLU A 169 -18.44 0.44 4.62
CA GLU A 169 -19.65 0.09 5.34
C GLU A 169 -20.85 0.74 4.66
N VAL A 170 -21.88 -0.06 4.38
CA VAL A 170 -23.10 0.39 3.71
C VAL A 170 -24.29 0.08 4.58
N THR A 171 -25.14 1.08 4.79
CA THR A 171 -26.44 0.96 5.45
C THR A 171 -27.55 1.23 4.45
N HIS A 172 -28.51 0.31 4.36
CA HIS A 172 -29.71 0.44 3.52
C HIS A 172 -30.88 -0.21 4.25
N ASN A 173 -32.02 0.48 4.33
CA ASN A 173 -33.22 0.00 5.05
C ASN A 173 -32.88 -0.48 6.48
N LYS A 174 -32.05 0.29 7.21
CA LYS A 174 -31.55 -0.02 8.57
C LYS A 174 -30.67 -1.28 8.68
N LYS A 175 -30.40 -2.00 7.59
CA LYS A 175 -29.46 -3.12 7.56
C LYS A 175 -28.07 -2.62 7.20
N LYS A 176 -27.07 -3.13 7.90
CA LYS A 176 -25.67 -2.74 7.76
C LYS A 176 -24.87 -3.90 7.15
N PHE A 177 -24.06 -3.57 6.16
CA PHE A 177 -23.17 -4.47 5.44
C PHE A 177 -21.77 -3.89 5.48
N SER A 178 -20.75 -4.71 5.69
CA SER A 178 -19.37 -4.26 5.80
C SER A 178 -18.45 -5.16 4.99
N THR A 179 -17.38 -4.57 4.45
CA THR A 179 -16.21 -5.33 4.01
C THR A 179 -15.35 -5.70 5.21
N SER A 180 -14.29 -6.48 4.95
CA SER A 180 -13.26 -6.77 5.96
C SER A 180 -12.65 -5.49 6.51
N GLY A 181 -12.39 -5.49 7.81
CA GLY A 181 -11.89 -4.36 8.60
C GLY A 181 -10.99 -4.82 9.75
N ILE A 182 -10.93 -4.07 10.85
CA ILE A 182 -9.99 -4.35 11.97
C ILE A 182 -10.16 -5.72 12.63
N ASN A 183 -11.35 -6.34 12.52
CA ASN A 183 -11.60 -7.68 13.07
C ASN A 183 -11.04 -8.82 12.19
N TYR A 184 -10.50 -8.50 11.01
CA TYR A 184 -9.86 -9.47 10.11
C TYR A 184 -8.36 -9.50 10.39
N VAL A 185 -8.04 -10.08 11.55
CA VAL A 185 -6.69 -10.25 12.09
C VAL A 185 -6.53 -11.73 12.46
N ASP A 186 -5.38 -12.30 12.14
CA ASP A 186 -4.95 -13.60 12.63
C ASP A 186 -3.73 -13.44 13.53
N VAL A 187 -3.09 -14.56 13.90
CA VAL A 187 -1.89 -14.51 14.76
C VAL A 187 -0.83 -13.59 14.17
N GLU A 188 -0.65 -13.54 12.85
CA GLU A 188 0.43 -12.79 12.22
C GLU A 188 0.12 -11.30 12.07
N GLY A 189 -1.17 -10.93 12.13
CA GLY A 189 -1.69 -9.56 12.10
C GLY A 189 -2.84 -9.40 11.14
N ILE A 190 -3.06 -8.18 10.65
CA ILE A 190 -4.16 -7.90 9.72
C ILE A 190 -4.02 -8.75 8.45
N THR A 191 -5.12 -9.33 8.00
CA THR A 191 -5.10 -10.30 6.91
C THR A 191 -5.22 -9.61 5.55
N LYS A 192 -4.92 -10.34 4.47
CA LYS A 192 -4.96 -9.82 3.09
C LYS A 192 -6.38 -9.50 2.59
N GLU A 193 -7.41 -9.96 3.32
CA GLU A 193 -8.82 -9.72 3.04
C GLU A 193 -9.20 -8.26 3.29
N VAL A 194 -8.46 -7.55 4.14
CA VAL A 194 -8.61 -6.09 4.30
C VAL A 194 -7.93 -5.42 3.10
N HIS A 195 -8.71 -4.63 2.36
CA HIS A 195 -8.26 -4.06 1.09
C HIS A 195 -7.13 -3.05 1.31
N ARG A 196 -6.01 -3.27 0.64
CA ARG A 196 -4.76 -2.52 0.83
C ARG A 196 -4.27 -1.90 -0.47
N ILE A 197 -3.87 -0.63 -0.40
CA ILE A 197 -3.14 0.07 -1.46
C ILE A 197 -1.78 0.49 -0.90
N SER A 198 -0.71 0.23 -1.65
CA SER A 198 0.64 0.65 -1.33
C SER A 198 1.16 1.57 -2.43
N PHE A 199 1.50 2.81 -2.09
CA PHE A 199 2.04 3.83 -2.97
C PHE A 199 3.56 3.89 -2.81
N ARG A 200 4.28 3.60 -3.89
CA ARG A 200 5.75 3.67 -3.95
C ARG A 200 6.19 4.83 -4.84
N LYS A 201 7.40 5.35 -4.60
CA LYS A 201 7.99 6.41 -5.43
C LYS A 201 8.24 5.94 -6.87
N ASP A 202 8.85 4.77 -7.01
CA ASP A 202 9.18 4.15 -8.29
C ASP A 202 9.44 2.63 -8.11
N ASP A 203 9.88 1.95 -9.16
CA ASP A 203 10.13 0.49 -9.15
C ASP A 203 11.53 0.10 -8.65
N SER A 204 12.35 1.06 -8.21
CA SER A 204 13.68 0.80 -7.65
C SER A 204 13.60 0.21 -6.24
N PHE A 205 14.74 -0.26 -5.74
CA PHE A 205 14.90 -0.73 -4.36
C PHE A 205 14.44 0.34 -3.34
N LEU A 206 14.97 1.57 -3.47
CA LEU A 206 14.56 2.69 -2.61
C LEU A 206 13.09 3.04 -2.80
N GLY A 207 12.59 2.99 -4.04
CA GLY A 207 11.18 3.18 -4.36
C GLY A 207 10.29 2.22 -3.56
N TRP A 208 10.64 0.94 -3.50
CA TRP A 208 9.90 -0.03 -2.69
C TRP A 208 9.98 0.25 -1.19
N ILE A 209 11.12 0.68 -0.64
CA ILE A 209 11.19 1.08 0.78
C ILE A 209 10.16 2.16 1.11
N THR A 210 9.93 3.13 0.20
CA THR A 210 8.91 4.18 0.43
C THR A 210 7.47 3.67 0.52
N ALA A 211 7.15 2.51 -0.08
CA ALA A 211 5.83 1.90 0.11
C ALA A 211 5.59 1.36 1.53
N ALA A 212 6.64 1.22 2.34
CA ALA A 212 6.55 0.87 3.74
C ALA A 212 6.38 2.09 4.67
N PHE A 213 6.34 3.32 4.14
CA PHE A 213 5.94 4.46 4.96
C PHE A 213 4.56 4.21 5.60
N ASN A 214 4.44 4.60 6.87
CA ASN A 214 3.32 4.32 7.79
C ASN A 214 3.23 2.88 8.34
N TRP A 215 4.16 2.00 7.99
CA TRP A 215 4.29 0.74 8.72
C TRP A 215 4.83 1.02 10.12
N PRO A 216 4.36 0.31 11.15
CA PRO A 216 5.02 0.35 12.43
C PRO A 216 6.37 -0.37 12.34
N TYR A 217 7.33 0.09 13.15
CA TYR A 217 8.50 -0.71 13.47
C TYR A 217 8.08 -1.93 14.27
N ILE A 218 8.63 -3.10 13.94
CA ILE A 218 8.40 -4.33 14.72
C ILE A 218 9.75 -4.96 15.00
N TYR A 219 10.27 -4.81 16.22
CA TYR A 219 11.55 -5.43 16.59
C TYR A 219 11.46 -6.96 16.52
N GLY A 220 12.37 -7.57 15.74
CA GLY A 220 12.33 -9.00 15.46
C GLY A 220 11.08 -9.39 14.69
N SER A 221 10.71 -8.59 13.67
CA SER A 221 9.63 -8.99 12.75
C SER A 221 9.86 -10.42 12.26
N ALA A 222 8.76 -11.15 12.11
CA ALA A 222 8.86 -12.60 11.97
C ALA A 222 7.78 -13.17 11.05
N GLY A 223 7.84 -14.49 10.86
CA GLY A 223 6.93 -15.28 10.03
C GLY A 223 7.73 -16.09 8.98
N LYS A 224 7.04 -16.83 8.11
CA LYS A 224 7.70 -17.69 7.11
C LYS A 224 7.23 -17.38 5.70
N GLY A 225 8.17 -17.10 4.80
CA GLY A 225 7.86 -16.83 3.39
C GLY A 225 6.83 -15.71 3.26
N LYS A 226 5.74 -15.96 2.52
CA LYS A 226 4.64 -15.00 2.29
C LYS A 226 3.91 -14.53 3.56
N ASP A 227 4.09 -15.27 4.66
CA ASP A 227 3.43 -15.05 5.94
C ASP A 227 4.34 -14.25 6.90
N HIS A 228 5.53 -13.85 6.45
CA HIS A 228 6.37 -12.86 7.15
C HIS A 228 5.63 -11.52 7.31
N GLN A 229 5.74 -10.85 8.45
CA GLN A 229 5.04 -9.59 8.74
C GLN A 229 5.30 -8.51 7.66
N SER A 230 6.54 -8.43 7.15
CA SER A 230 6.88 -7.55 6.03
C SER A 230 6.22 -7.95 4.71
N GLU A 231 6.15 -9.25 4.38
CA GLU A 231 5.44 -9.74 3.18
C GLU A 231 3.92 -9.52 3.25
N ARG A 232 3.38 -9.43 4.47
CA ARG A 232 1.99 -9.08 4.75
C ARG A 232 1.73 -7.58 4.89
N TYR A 233 2.76 -6.74 4.74
CA TYR A 233 2.69 -5.28 4.84
C TYR A 233 2.19 -4.81 6.22
N ILE A 234 2.61 -5.51 7.26
CA ILE A 234 2.19 -5.29 8.66
C ILE A 234 3.18 -4.40 9.39
N GLY A 235 4.46 -4.56 9.13
CA GLY A 235 5.57 -3.90 9.82
C GLY A 235 6.87 -4.66 9.59
N ALA A 236 7.99 -4.06 9.98
CA ALA A 236 9.32 -4.65 9.84
C ALA A 236 10.30 -4.07 10.87
N ASP A 237 11.36 -4.80 11.17
CA ASP A 237 12.59 -4.21 11.71
C ASP A 237 13.50 -3.68 10.59
N CYS A 238 14.70 -3.22 10.97
CA CYS A 238 15.65 -2.62 10.05
C CYS A 238 16.08 -3.54 8.90
N ALA A 239 16.45 -4.79 9.20
CA ALA A 239 16.96 -5.72 8.21
C ALA A 239 15.82 -6.28 7.35
N ASP A 240 14.66 -6.54 7.96
CA ASP A 240 13.52 -7.08 7.26
C ASP A 240 12.87 -6.06 6.32
N LEU A 241 12.93 -4.75 6.63
CA LEU A 241 12.49 -3.69 5.72
C LEU A 241 13.30 -3.73 4.42
N LEU A 242 14.62 -3.75 4.54
CA LEU A 242 15.53 -3.76 3.39
C LEU A 242 15.45 -5.08 2.63
N THR A 243 15.36 -6.21 3.35
CA THR A 243 15.17 -7.53 2.73
C THR A 243 13.86 -7.58 1.95
N TRP A 244 12.77 -7.07 2.51
CA TRP A 244 11.47 -6.98 1.84
C TRP A 244 11.55 -6.16 0.55
N ALA A 245 12.12 -4.95 0.60
CA ALA A 245 12.25 -4.10 -0.59
C ALA A 245 13.12 -4.76 -1.68
N SER A 246 14.21 -5.42 -1.28
CA SER A 246 15.08 -6.18 -2.21
C SER A 246 14.32 -7.33 -2.88
N ARG A 247 13.49 -8.05 -2.13
CA ARG A 247 12.63 -9.12 -2.66
C ARG A 247 11.58 -8.58 -3.63
N LYS A 248 11.04 -7.38 -3.40
CA LYS A 248 10.12 -6.71 -4.36
C LYS A 248 10.81 -6.34 -5.68
N THR A 249 12.13 -6.18 -5.67
CA THR A 249 12.94 -5.98 -6.88
C THR A 249 13.48 -7.27 -7.50
N GLY A 250 13.05 -8.44 -7.01
CA GLY A 250 13.38 -9.74 -7.61
C GLY A 250 14.44 -10.56 -6.88
N SER A 251 15.01 -10.05 -5.78
CA SER A 251 15.93 -10.84 -4.94
C SER A 251 15.20 -11.97 -4.20
N ASN A 252 15.93 -13.00 -3.79
CA ASN A 252 15.41 -14.10 -2.96
C ASN A 252 16.17 -14.27 -1.65
N ILE A 253 16.76 -13.18 -1.14
CA ILE A 253 17.45 -13.16 0.16
C ILE A 253 16.47 -13.59 1.27
N PRO A 254 16.88 -14.47 2.19
CA PRO A 254 16.06 -14.85 3.34
C PRO A 254 16.01 -13.72 4.38
N TYR A 255 14.88 -13.58 5.06
CA TYR A 255 14.76 -12.72 6.24
C TYR A 255 15.74 -13.17 7.34
N SER A 256 16.40 -12.19 7.96
CA SER A 256 17.43 -12.39 8.99
C SER A 256 17.71 -11.06 9.69
N ASN A 257 18.59 -11.06 10.69
CA ASN A 257 19.06 -9.83 11.31
C ASN A 257 20.06 -9.07 10.42
N ALA A 258 20.47 -7.87 10.84
CA ALA A 258 21.41 -7.01 10.09
C ALA A 258 22.72 -7.73 9.71
N ARG A 259 23.25 -8.59 10.59
CA ARG A 259 24.45 -9.39 10.29
C ARG A 259 24.18 -10.43 9.20
N GLY A 260 23.06 -11.15 9.27
CA GLY A 260 22.69 -12.10 8.23
C GLY A 260 22.37 -11.44 6.89
N LEU A 261 21.80 -10.23 6.91
CA LEU A 261 21.64 -9.44 5.69
C LEU A 261 23.01 -9.06 5.10
N MET A 262 23.97 -8.67 5.94
CA MET A 262 25.33 -8.34 5.50
C MET A 262 26.03 -9.51 4.78
N GLU A 263 25.78 -10.75 5.19
CA GLU A 263 26.31 -11.96 4.54
C GLU A 263 25.76 -12.14 3.10
N ASN A 264 24.65 -11.47 2.77
CA ASN A 264 24.06 -11.44 1.43
C ASN A 264 24.36 -10.13 0.68
N THR A 265 25.37 -9.37 1.14
CA THR A 265 25.83 -8.15 0.47
C THR A 265 27.28 -8.26 0.05
N LYS A 266 27.59 -7.63 -1.09
CA LYS A 266 28.97 -7.34 -1.45
C LYS A 266 29.45 -6.14 -0.65
N ILE A 267 30.41 -6.37 0.22
CA ILE A 267 31.07 -5.30 0.98
C ILE A 267 31.94 -4.46 0.06
N LEU A 268 31.64 -3.16 -0.01
CA LEU A 268 32.35 -2.15 -0.76
C LEU A 268 33.45 -1.51 0.09
N ILE A 269 33.13 -1.17 1.35
CA ILE A 269 34.03 -0.55 2.33
C ILE A 269 33.85 -1.24 3.68
N LYS A 270 34.95 -1.57 4.36
CA LYS A 270 34.93 -2.24 5.66
C LYS A 270 35.03 -1.23 6.81
N ASP A 271 34.45 -1.58 7.95
CA ASP A 271 34.42 -0.73 9.16
C ASP A 271 35.79 -0.23 9.63
N ASN A 272 36.81 -1.09 9.64
CA ASN A 272 38.16 -0.73 10.06
C ASN A 272 38.89 0.19 9.09
N ASP A 273 38.28 0.47 7.93
CA ASP A 273 38.80 1.42 6.96
C ASP A 273 38.14 2.79 7.07
N VAL A 274 37.10 2.98 7.90
CA VAL A 274 36.29 4.21 7.96
C VAL A 274 36.71 5.13 9.10
N GLU A 275 36.88 6.41 8.80
CA GLU A 275 37.12 7.49 9.76
C GLU A 275 36.11 8.62 9.51
N ASN A 276 35.52 9.18 10.57
CA ASN A 276 34.72 10.41 10.52
C ASN A 276 35.61 11.58 10.94
N ILE A 277 35.88 12.51 10.03
CA ILE A 277 36.70 13.70 10.27
C ILE A 277 35.86 14.92 9.95
N ASP A 278 35.48 15.67 10.99
CA ASP A 278 34.65 16.87 10.91
C ASP A 278 33.34 16.66 10.12
N GLY A 279 32.70 15.50 10.31
CA GLY A 279 31.43 15.14 9.69
C GLY A 279 31.56 14.51 8.29
N VAL A 280 32.76 14.41 7.74
CA VAL A 280 33.02 13.76 6.44
C VAL A 280 33.60 12.37 6.66
N PHE A 281 33.10 11.39 5.92
CA PHE A 281 33.56 10.01 6.03
C PHE A 281 34.68 9.69 5.03
N TYR A 282 35.78 9.16 5.55
CA TYR A 282 36.97 8.78 4.80
C TYR A 282 37.14 7.27 4.81
N SER A 283 37.65 6.72 3.72
CA SER A 283 38.18 5.37 3.66
C SER A 283 39.66 5.39 3.31
N LYS A 284 40.52 4.87 4.19
CA LYS A 284 42.00 4.87 4.01
C LYS A 284 42.56 6.25 3.67
N GLY A 285 42.09 7.29 4.37
CA GLY A 285 42.51 8.68 4.18
C GLY A 285 41.94 9.37 2.94
N VAL A 286 41.00 8.74 2.20
CA VAL A 286 40.36 9.33 1.02
C VAL A 286 38.86 9.51 1.27
N PRO A 287 38.24 10.68 1.00
CA PRO A 287 36.81 10.87 1.13
C PRO A 287 36.02 9.81 0.35
N ILE A 288 35.01 9.22 0.98
CA ILE A 288 34.12 8.26 0.32
C ILE A 288 33.24 9.06 -0.65
N SER A 289 33.35 8.80 -1.95
CA SER A 289 32.68 9.61 -2.98
C SER A 289 31.47 8.91 -3.59
N PHE A 290 30.37 9.63 -3.78
CA PHE A 290 29.21 9.18 -4.55
C PHE A 290 29.56 8.96 -6.03
N GLY A 291 28.93 7.95 -6.66
CA GLY A 291 29.14 7.55 -8.05
C GLY A 291 30.46 6.83 -8.32
N LYS A 292 31.43 6.91 -7.40
CA LYS A 292 32.71 6.21 -7.48
C LYS A 292 32.81 5.06 -6.48
N ASN A 293 32.56 5.34 -5.20
CA ASN A 293 32.68 4.36 -4.12
C ASN A 293 31.31 3.79 -3.73
N ILE A 294 30.30 4.66 -3.72
CA ILE A 294 28.95 4.37 -3.24
C ILE A 294 27.88 5.00 -4.14
N GLN A 295 26.63 4.61 -3.95
CA GLN A 295 25.47 5.21 -4.60
C GLN A 295 24.22 5.08 -3.71
N PRO A 296 23.15 5.87 -3.96
CA PRO A 296 21.86 5.63 -3.34
C PRO A 296 21.39 4.18 -3.51
N GLY A 297 20.91 3.58 -2.42
CA GLY A 297 20.53 2.17 -2.32
C GLY A 297 21.63 1.27 -1.75
N ASP A 298 22.88 1.73 -1.66
CA ASP A 298 23.90 1.02 -0.87
C ASP A 298 23.53 1.05 0.62
N LEU A 299 23.99 0.05 1.35
CA LEU A 299 23.63 -0.18 2.75
C LEU A 299 24.78 0.22 3.68
N LEU A 300 24.47 0.95 4.74
CA LEU A 300 25.39 1.17 5.86
C LEU A 300 25.03 0.18 6.98
N PHE A 301 25.97 -0.70 7.31
CA PHE A 301 25.87 -1.65 8.41
C PHE A 301 26.59 -1.09 9.62
N VAL A 302 25.81 -0.63 10.60
CA VAL A 302 26.30 -0.17 11.91
C VAL A 302 26.07 -1.27 12.96
N PRO A 303 26.73 -1.23 14.13
CA PRO A 303 26.50 -2.22 15.17
C PRO A 303 25.01 -2.35 15.55
N GLY A 304 24.40 -3.50 15.25
CA GLY A 304 23.01 -3.82 15.61
C GLY A 304 21.93 -3.21 14.71
N HIS A 305 22.29 -2.49 13.65
CA HIS A 305 21.32 -1.82 12.77
C HIS A 305 21.83 -1.72 11.33
N VAL A 306 20.92 -1.51 10.38
CA VAL A 306 21.24 -1.36 8.97
C VAL A 306 20.32 -0.33 8.33
N VAL A 307 20.91 0.54 7.50
CA VAL A 307 20.20 1.62 6.80
C VAL A 307 20.55 1.60 5.32
N ALA A 308 19.68 2.15 4.47
CA ALA A 308 20.00 2.38 3.07
C ALA A 308 20.31 3.85 2.83
N ILE A 309 21.37 4.14 2.08
CA ILE A 309 21.70 5.49 1.62
C ILE A 309 20.59 5.95 0.67
N TYR A 310 19.97 7.08 0.97
CA TYR A 310 18.82 7.60 0.24
C TYR A 310 19.19 8.69 -0.76
N GLU A 311 19.95 9.71 -0.34
CA GLU A 311 20.27 10.87 -1.18
C GLU A 311 21.58 11.54 -0.74
N ASP A 312 22.37 11.98 -1.74
CA ASP A 312 23.53 12.87 -1.56
C ASP A 312 23.05 14.29 -1.24
N LYS A 313 23.40 14.80 -0.06
CA LYS A 313 23.03 16.12 0.45
C LYS A 313 24.21 16.75 1.18
N SER A 314 24.22 18.08 1.21
CA SER A 314 25.17 18.84 2.01
C SER A 314 24.48 19.63 3.13
N ASP A 315 25.27 20.21 4.04
CA ASP A 315 24.80 21.25 4.94
C ASP A 315 24.12 22.40 4.14
N VAL A 316 22.95 22.82 4.61
CA VAL A 316 22.17 23.94 4.07
C VAL A 316 22.86 25.29 4.27
N ASN A 317 23.71 25.40 5.29
CA ASN A 317 24.51 26.59 5.57
C ASN A 317 25.91 26.53 4.92
N GLY A 318 26.28 25.35 4.40
CA GLY A 318 27.55 25.12 3.72
C GLY A 318 27.62 25.69 2.30
N ILE A 319 28.76 25.51 1.63
CA ILE A 319 29.02 26.06 0.28
C ILE A 319 28.06 25.49 -0.78
N TYR A 320 27.58 24.26 -0.59
CA TYR A 320 26.67 23.58 -1.52
C TYR A 320 25.18 23.83 -1.20
N LYS A 321 24.85 24.42 -0.04
CA LYS A 321 23.50 24.87 0.34
C LYS A 321 22.41 23.80 0.19
N GLY A 322 22.66 22.62 0.76
CA GLY A 322 21.71 21.50 0.69
C GLY A 322 21.66 20.77 -0.66
N LYS A 323 22.58 21.09 -1.59
CA LYS A 323 22.72 20.38 -2.86
C LYS A 323 23.74 19.25 -2.72
N PRO A 324 23.68 18.22 -3.59
CA PRO A 324 24.67 17.17 -3.62
C PRO A 324 26.10 17.73 -3.71
N ASN A 325 27.01 17.20 -2.90
CA ASN A 325 28.43 17.58 -2.90
C ASN A 325 29.35 16.44 -3.36
N GLY A 326 28.80 15.25 -3.61
CA GLY A 326 29.52 14.09 -4.14
C GLY A 326 30.35 13.32 -3.12
N ILE A 327 30.28 13.67 -1.83
CA ILE A 327 31.02 13.00 -0.75
C ILE A 327 30.05 12.49 0.31
N LEU A 328 30.38 11.36 0.93
CA LEU A 328 29.61 10.84 2.06
C LEU A 328 29.94 11.69 3.29
N ASP A 329 28.93 12.37 3.84
CA ASP A 329 29.01 13.16 5.07
C ASP A 329 27.71 13.07 5.91
N GLU A 330 27.73 13.60 7.13
CA GLU A 330 26.59 13.52 8.07
C GLU A 330 25.31 14.24 7.58
N SER A 331 25.40 15.06 6.54
CA SER A 331 24.25 15.74 5.94
C SER A 331 23.48 14.87 4.96
N ASP A 332 24.10 13.79 4.46
CA ASP A 332 23.47 12.86 3.54
C ASP A 332 22.27 12.17 4.18
N LEU A 333 21.31 11.80 3.36
CA LEU A 333 20.07 11.20 3.84
C LEU A 333 20.15 9.68 3.76
N ILE A 334 19.64 9.03 4.80
CA ILE A 334 19.40 7.59 4.88
C ILE A 334 17.92 7.31 5.03
N ILE A 335 17.49 6.13 4.59
CA ILE A 335 16.14 5.60 4.80
C ILE A 335 16.24 4.30 5.60
N HIS A 336 15.49 4.22 6.69
CA HIS A 336 15.50 3.05 7.58
C HIS A 336 14.27 3.05 8.50
N THR A 337 14.22 2.08 9.40
CA THR A 337 13.30 2.04 10.53
C THR A 337 14.07 1.57 11.76
N LEU A 338 13.91 2.26 12.89
CA LEU A 338 14.49 1.86 14.18
C LEU A 338 13.67 2.49 15.32
N ALA A 339 12.89 1.67 16.02
CA ALA A 339 11.96 2.11 17.07
C ALA A 339 10.85 3.09 16.61
N ASN A 340 10.85 3.48 15.34
CA ASN A 340 9.93 4.41 14.69
C ASN A 340 9.56 3.87 13.30
N PRO A 341 8.41 4.27 12.72
CA PRO A 341 8.02 3.94 11.36
C PRO A 341 9.13 4.27 10.37
N PRO A 342 9.19 3.63 9.18
CA PRO A 342 10.19 3.96 8.20
C PRO A 342 10.21 5.46 7.89
N ASN A 343 11.40 6.06 7.94
CA ASN A 343 11.60 7.50 7.80
C ASN A 343 12.90 7.79 7.04
N ILE A 344 13.02 9.04 6.59
CA ILE A 344 14.24 9.58 5.98
C ILE A 344 14.82 10.61 6.94
N GLU A 345 16.09 10.49 7.27
CA GLU A 345 16.80 11.41 8.15
C GLU A 345 18.28 11.53 7.74
N PRO A 346 18.98 12.58 8.18
CA PRO A 346 20.43 12.68 8.00
C PRO A 346 21.15 11.48 8.63
N ILE A 347 22.34 11.15 8.11
CA ILE A 347 23.22 10.16 8.73
C ILE A 347 23.54 10.63 10.15
N PHE A 348 23.16 9.82 11.15
CA PHE A 348 23.56 10.07 12.53
C PHE A 348 25.07 9.90 12.68
N SER A 349 25.68 10.64 13.61
CA SER A 349 27.13 10.57 13.82
C SER A 349 27.55 9.14 14.19
N ILE A 350 28.35 8.53 13.31
CA ILE A 350 28.82 7.14 13.42
C ILE A 350 30.30 7.06 13.15
N ASP A 351 31.01 6.34 14.02
CA ASP A 351 32.45 6.19 13.90
C ASP A 351 32.85 4.86 13.24
N ARG A 352 31.92 3.90 13.15
CA ARG A 352 32.21 2.54 12.65
C ARG A 352 31.04 1.95 11.89
N PHE A 353 31.25 1.62 10.61
CA PHE A 353 30.26 0.95 9.78
C PHE A 353 30.88 0.28 8.55
N ASN A 354 30.24 -0.78 8.05
CA ASN A 354 30.56 -1.32 6.73
C ASN A 354 29.61 -0.71 5.69
N ILE A 355 30.09 -0.52 4.46
CA ILE A 355 29.22 -0.20 3.33
C ILE A 355 29.11 -1.43 2.45
N GLY A 356 27.89 -1.87 2.17
CA GLY A 356 27.60 -3.03 1.33
C GLY A 356 26.57 -2.72 0.25
N ARG A 357 26.54 -3.57 -0.77
CA ARG A 357 25.54 -3.52 -1.84
C ARG A 357 24.84 -4.87 -1.93
N LEU A 358 23.51 -4.86 -1.98
CA LEU A 358 22.73 -6.07 -2.28
C LEU A 358 22.97 -6.44 -3.75
N GLU A 359 23.32 -7.71 -4.00
CA GLU A 359 23.54 -8.26 -5.35
C GLU A 359 22.35 -9.08 -5.86
#